data_AF-F8MUR7-F1
#
_entry.id   AF-F8MUR7-F1
#
_cell.length_a   1.000
_cell.length_b   1.000
_cell.length_c   1.000
_cell.angle_alpha   90.00
_cell.angle_beta   90.00
_cell.angle_gamma   90.00
#
_symmetry.space_group_name_H-M   'P 1'
#
loop_
_entity.id
_entity.type
_entity.pdbx_description
1 polymer ?
#
loop_
_entity_poly.entity_id
_entity_poly.type
_entity_poly.pdbx_seq_one_letter_code
_entity_poly.pdbx_strand_id
1 'polypeptide(L)'
;MSLLLAHLEQISTSCESIDSLPFPPPKIFTNALLSNHDITSLIRDTEAHERALFSVPPPPPKATTQAPDPPKPANRRQTVFNVAGGEVTTGPPAKSTRSSGPTRRNTAVAAVLGGDLHAQITRRNPAGSGGGELDIEVLLRGAEKLCTVYPLPGALERIPAQRRKNEQLMNTLAYYETRVAEQQEALDRLNLDRYAEEEEEEAGRESAAAADVMTEEDLRREEEEIRELDRRRRELQARLRATERDLNGLMEF
;
A
#
# COMPACT_ATOMS: atom_id res chain seq x y z
N MET A 1 66.04 58.57 -62.21
CA MET A 1 65.93 58.43 -60.75
C MET A 1 64.49 58.62 -60.24
N SER A 2 63.70 59.57 -60.76
CA SER A 2 62.30 59.78 -60.33
C SER A 2 61.34 58.63 -60.64
N LEU A 3 61.50 57.98 -61.79
CA LEU A 3 60.62 56.90 -62.25
C LEU A 3 60.76 55.62 -61.39
N LEU A 4 61.97 55.34 -60.89
CA LEU A 4 62.23 54.25 -59.95
C LEU A 4 61.55 54.51 -58.59
N LEU A 5 61.62 55.75 -58.09
CA LEU A 5 60.97 56.13 -56.85
C LEU A 5 59.44 56.00 -56.92
N ALA A 6 58.83 56.42 -58.04
CA ALA A 6 57.39 56.25 -58.26
C ALA A 6 56.94 54.78 -58.23
N HIS A 7 57.74 53.87 -58.80
CA HIS A 7 57.43 52.44 -58.74
C HIS A 7 57.62 51.85 -57.34
N LEU A 8 58.64 52.29 -56.59
CA LEU A 8 58.84 51.84 -55.21
C LEU A 8 57.72 52.33 -54.28
N GLU A 9 57.26 53.56 -54.47
CA GLU A 9 56.12 54.13 -53.75
C GLU A 9 54.82 53.39 -54.10
N GLN A 10 54.62 53.03 -55.38
CA GLN A 10 53.47 52.23 -55.79
C GLN A 10 53.48 50.83 -55.16
N ILE A 11 54.65 50.20 -55.06
CA ILE A 11 54.82 48.89 -54.41
C ILE A 11 54.55 49.01 -52.90
N SER A 12 55.08 50.02 -52.22
CA SER A 12 54.84 50.21 -50.78
C SER A 12 53.36 50.45 -50.49
N THR A 13 52.71 51.30 -51.28
CA THR A 13 51.27 51.59 -51.14
C THR A 13 50.42 50.33 -51.36
N SER A 14 50.81 49.48 -52.31
CA SER A 14 50.13 48.21 -52.57
C SER A 14 50.33 47.20 -51.44
N CYS A 15 51.54 47.11 -50.87
CA CYS A 15 51.81 46.25 -49.72
C CYS A 15 50.99 46.66 -48.48
N GLU A 16 50.97 47.94 -48.14
CA GLU A 16 50.15 48.45 -47.03
C GLU A 16 48.66 48.21 -47.26
N SER A 17 48.19 48.37 -48.51
CA SER A 17 46.81 48.04 -48.86
C SER A 17 46.49 46.56 -48.71
N ILE A 18 47.42 45.65 -49.02
CA ILE A 18 47.19 44.20 -48.93
C ILE A 18 47.24 43.73 -47.47
N ASP A 19 48.15 44.27 -46.67
CA ASP A 19 48.32 43.90 -45.26
C ASP A 19 47.20 44.47 -44.37
N SER A 20 46.68 45.64 -44.73
CA SER A 20 45.55 46.27 -44.03
C SER A 20 44.17 45.67 -44.37
N LEU A 21 44.10 44.73 -45.34
CA LEU A 21 42.86 44.03 -45.64
C LEU A 21 42.46 43.16 -44.44
N PRO A 22 41.27 43.38 -43.84
CA PRO A 22 40.82 42.58 -42.71
C PRO A 22 40.40 41.19 -43.20
N PHE A 23 41.37 40.27 -43.30
CA PHE A 23 41.07 38.87 -43.52
C PHE A 23 40.43 38.31 -42.25
N PRO A 24 39.23 37.71 -42.35
CA PRO A 24 38.64 37.04 -41.21
C PRO A 24 39.59 35.91 -40.78
N PRO A 25 40.11 35.90 -39.54
CA PRO A 25 40.93 34.80 -39.07
C PRO A 25 40.11 33.50 -39.16
N PRO A 26 40.77 32.34 -39.30
CA PRO A 26 40.08 31.06 -39.41
C PRO A 26 39.08 30.94 -38.25
N LYS A 27 37.78 31.01 -38.58
CA LYS A 27 36.72 30.93 -37.58
C LYS A 27 36.69 29.50 -37.06
N ILE A 28 37.16 29.34 -35.82
CA ILE A 28 37.34 28.06 -35.11
C ILE A 28 36.03 27.25 -35.09
N PHE A 29 34.88 27.92 -35.12
CA PHE A 29 33.58 27.29 -34.85
C PHE A 29 33.07 26.34 -35.94
N THR A 30 33.30 26.61 -37.23
CA THR A 30 32.70 25.77 -38.30
C THR A 30 33.43 24.45 -38.50
N ASN A 31 34.76 24.42 -38.37
CA ASN A 31 35.54 23.19 -38.46
C ASN A 31 35.60 22.42 -37.13
N ALA A 32 35.56 23.09 -35.96
CA ALA A 32 35.62 22.39 -34.68
C ALA A 32 34.33 21.64 -34.30
N LEU A 33 33.16 22.15 -34.72
CA LEU A 33 31.86 21.49 -34.47
C LEU A 33 31.66 20.22 -35.29
N LEU A 34 32.30 20.11 -36.47
CA LEU A 34 32.20 18.94 -37.34
C LEU A 34 33.39 17.97 -37.19
N SER A 35 34.49 18.39 -36.55
CA SER A 35 35.72 17.59 -36.47
C SER A 35 35.90 16.81 -35.15
N ASN A 36 35.24 17.19 -34.05
CA ASN A 36 35.58 16.66 -32.71
C ASN A 36 34.48 15.82 -32.04
N HIS A 37 33.35 15.58 -32.71
CA HIS A 37 32.37 14.63 -32.20
C HIS A 37 32.63 13.30 -32.87
N ASP A 38 33.13 12.32 -32.11
CA ASP A 38 33.14 10.94 -32.56
C ASP A 38 31.72 10.59 -32.98
N ILE A 39 31.54 10.05 -34.20
CA ILE A 39 30.22 9.66 -34.73
C ILE A 39 29.52 8.71 -33.75
N THR A 40 30.27 7.94 -32.98
CA THR A 40 29.79 7.05 -31.91
C THR A 40 29.20 7.78 -30.69
N SER A 41 29.62 9.02 -30.41
CA SER A 41 28.99 9.86 -29.38
C SER A 41 27.63 10.43 -29.84
N LEU A 42 27.47 10.65 -31.14
CA LEU A 42 26.25 11.19 -31.74
C LEU A 42 25.25 10.07 -32.08
N ILE A 43 25.76 8.94 -32.56
CA ILE A 43 25.04 7.73 -32.91
C ILE A 43 25.58 6.62 -32.02
N ARG A 44 25.14 6.62 -30.76
CA ARG A 44 25.37 5.52 -29.83
C ARG A 44 24.29 4.45 -30.02
N ASP A 45 24.65 3.20 -29.79
CA ASP A 45 23.65 2.14 -29.66
C ASP A 45 22.66 2.50 -28.56
N THR A 46 21.37 2.28 -28.83
CA THR A 46 20.31 2.54 -27.85
C THR A 46 20.56 1.75 -26.56
N GLU A 47 20.49 2.39 -25.41
CA GLU A 47 20.67 1.72 -24.13
C GLU A 47 19.45 0.84 -23.80
N ALA A 48 19.59 -0.16 -22.93
CA ALA A 48 18.51 -1.13 -22.68
C ALA A 48 17.18 -0.49 -22.24
N HIS A 49 17.25 0.61 -21.50
CA HIS A 49 16.08 1.36 -21.06
C HIS A 49 15.47 2.24 -22.17
N GLU A 50 16.29 2.74 -23.10
CA GLU A 50 15.82 3.46 -24.30
C GLU A 50 15.15 2.49 -25.27
N ARG A 51 15.71 1.29 -25.45
CA ARG A 51 15.08 0.20 -26.22
C ARG A 51 13.70 -0.13 -25.69
N ALA A 52 13.50 -0.09 -24.38
CA ALA A 52 12.21 -0.38 -23.76
C ALA A 52 11.13 0.68 -24.01
N LEU A 53 11.48 1.88 -24.49
CA LEU A 53 10.52 2.91 -24.92
C LEU A 53 9.95 2.64 -26.31
N PHE A 54 10.74 2.03 -27.20
CA PHE A 54 10.37 1.82 -28.61
C PHE A 54 10.19 0.35 -28.99
N SER A 55 10.56 -0.58 -28.11
CA SER A 55 10.36 -2.01 -28.28
C SER A 55 9.00 -2.42 -27.73
N VAL A 56 8.15 -2.93 -28.61
CA VAL A 56 6.89 -3.56 -28.21
C VAL A 56 7.24 -4.90 -27.53
N PRO A 57 6.83 -5.14 -26.27
CA PRO A 57 7.19 -6.39 -25.60
C PRO A 57 6.62 -7.57 -26.38
N PRO A 58 7.30 -8.72 -26.43
CA PRO A 58 6.76 -9.91 -27.08
C PRO A 58 5.39 -10.26 -26.49
N PRO A 59 4.40 -10.68 -27.31
CA PRO A 59 3.10 -11.10 -26.80
C PRO A 59 3.31 -12.21 -25.76
N PRO A 60 2.49 -12.25 -24.69
CA PRO A 60 2.63 -13.29 -23.69
C PRO A 60 2.59 -14.68 -24.36
N PRO A 61 3.41 -15.64 -23.90
CA PRO A 61 3.37 -16.99 -24.44
C PRO A 61 1.93 -17.48 -24.33
N LYS A 62 1.38 -17.95 -25.47
CA LYS A 62 0.07 -18.60 -25.47
C LYS A 62 0.12 -19.69 -24.42
N ALA A 63 -0.83 -19.69 -23.49
CA ALA A 63 -0.97 -20.78 -22.53
C ALA A 63 -0.93 -22.09 -23.31
N THR A 64 0.15 -22.86 -23.12
CA THR A 64 0.26 -24.23 -23.60
C THR A 64 -0.73 -25.03 -22.79
N THR A 65 -1.99 -25.02 -23.21
CA THR A 65 -2.93 -26.07 -22.88
C THR A 65 -2.31 -27.37 -23.35
N GLN A 66 -2.09 -28.26 -22.37
CA GLN A 66 -1.68 -29.64 -22.55
C GLN A 66 -2.60 -30.32 -23.60
N ALA A 67 -2.00 -31.22 -24.37
CA ALA A 67 -2.51 -31.94 -25.55
C ALA A 67 -3.76 -32.83 -25.30
N PRO A 68 -4.20 -33.67 -26.26
CA PRO A 68 -4.68 -33.38 -27.62
C PRO A 68 -6.09 -34.00 -27.90
N ASP A 69 -6.88 -33.44 -28.82
CA ASP A 69 -7.96 -34.17 -29.52
C ASP A 69 -8.29 -33.52 -30.89
N PRO A 70 -8.83 -34.26 -31.89
CA PRO A 70 -8.56 -34.09 -33.33
C PRO A 70 -9.50 -33.11 -34.08
N PRO A 71 -9.24 -32.80 -35.38
CA PRO A 71 -9.34 -31.45 -35.93
C PRO A 71 -10.70 -31.07 -36.54
N LYS A 72 -11.10 -29.81 -36.38
CA LYS A 72 -12.08 -29.13 -37.25
C LYS A 72 -11.42 -27.92 -37.94
N PRO A 73 -11.74 -27.68 -39.23
CA PRO A 73 -10.82 -27.02 -40.14
C PRO A 73 -10.71 -25.51 -39.96
N ALA A 74 -9.53 -25.04 -40.33
CA ALA A 74 -9.03 -23.68 -40.32
C ALA A 74 -10.07 -22.59 -40.66
N ASN A 75 -10.45 -21.81 -39.64
CA ASN A 75 -11.03 -20.50 -39.89
C ASN A 75 -9.89 -19.52 -40.22
N ARG A 76 -9.78 -19.24 -41.51
CA ARG A 76 -8.85 -18.33 -42.18
C ARG A 76 -8.74 -17.03 -41.38
N ARG A 77 -7.55 -16.77 -40.82
CA ARG A 77 -7.20 -15.52 -40.11
C ARG A 77 -7.49 -14.34 -41.03
N GLN A 78 -8.58 -13.61 -40.75
CA GLN A 78 -8.90 -12.37 -41.44
C GLN A 78 -8.31 -11.22 -40.62
N THR A 79 -7.18 -10.65 -41.08
CA THR A 79 -6.70 -9.35 -40.61
C THR A 79 -7.52 -8.28 -41.30
N VAL A 80 -8.56 -7.76 -40.63
CA VAL A 80 -9.25 -6.56 -41.10
C VAL A 80 -8.50 -5.34 -40.61
N PHE A 81 -8.05 -4.49 -41.54
CA PHE A 81 -7.52 -3.17 -41.23
C PHE A 81 -8.69 -2.28 -40.81
N ASN A 82 -8.71 -1.87 -39.55
CA ASN A 82 -9.75 -0.97 -39.06
C ASN A 82 -9.24 0.46 -39.20
N VAL A 83 -9.79 1.21 -40.16
CA VAL A 83 -9.48 2.62 -40.37
C VAL A 83 -10.60 3.44 -39.72
N ALA A 84 -10.33 3.98 -38.54
CA ALA A 84 -11.15 5.01 -37.94
C ALA A 84 -10.22 6.15 -37.51
N GLY A 85 -10.34 7.31 -38.15
CA GLY A 85 -9.68 8.54 -37.70
C GLY A 85 -8.18 8.70 -37.98
N GLY A 86 -7.62 8.03 -38.99
CA GLY A 86 -6.26 8.34 -39.49
C GLY A 86 -5.10 7.57 -38.85
N GLU A 87 -5.33 6.62 -37.95
CA GLU A 87 -4.29 5.73 -37.41
C GLU A 87 -4.57 4.27 -37.80
N VAL A 88 -3.57 3.58 -38.36
CA VAL A 88 -3.66 2.16 -38.77
C VAL A 88 -3.11 1.29 -37.64
N THR A 89 -4.01 0.72 -36.83
CA THR A 89 -3.63 -0.21 -35.76
C THR A 89 -3.94 -1.67 -36.14
N THR A 90 -2.95 -2.56 -35.96
CA THR A 90 -3.11 -4.01 -36.18
C THR A 90 -3.35 -4.71 -34.84
N GLY A 91 -4.60 -4.73 -34.38
CA GLY A 91 -5.00 -5.33 -33.10
C GLY A 91 -6.20 -6.27 -33.23
N PRO A 92 -6.30 -7.35 -32.44
CA PRO A 92 -7.46 -8.26 -32.43
C PRO A 92 -8.75 -7.53 -32.00
N PRO A 93 -9.94 -7.99 -32.42
CA PRO A 93 -11.20 -7.27 -32.21
C PRO A 93 -11.55 -7.12 -30.73
N ALA A 94 -12.06 -5.93 -30.39
CA ALA A 94 -12.44 -5.43 -29.06
C ALA A 94 -13.66 -6.12 -28.43
N LYS A 95 -13.70 -7.47 -28.43
CA LYS A 95 -14.69 -8.26 -27.70
C LYS A 95 -14.00 -9.34 -26.86
N SER A 96 -13.25 -8.92 -25.85
CA SER A 96 -12.92 -9.75 -24.69
C SER A 96 -12.82 -8.86 -23.46
N THR A 97 -13.93 -8.79 -22.72
CA THR A 97 -14.14 -7.94 -21.54
C THR A 97 -13.51 -8.50 -20.26
N ARG A 98 -12.40 -9.26 -20.30
CA ARG A 98 -11.75 -9.80 -19.08
C ARG A 98 -10.22 -9.96 -19.10
N SER A 99 -9.48 -9.11 -19.83
CA SER A 99 -8.01 -9.09 -19.71
C SER A 99 -7.39 -7.70 -19.63
N SER A 100 -8.03 -6.79 -18.88
CA SER A 100 -7.36 -5.59 -18.38
C SER A 100 -6.40 -5.94 -17.23
N GLY A 101 -5.43 -6.82 -17.48
CA GLY A 101 -4.20 -6.84 -16.70
C GLY A 101 -3.44 -5.53 -16.94
N PRO A 102 -2.59 -5.06 -16.01
CA PRO A 102 -1.95 -3.76 -16.12
C PRO A 102 -1.22 -3.69 -17.46
N THR A 103 -1.78 -2.85 -18.33
CA THR A 103 -1.18 -2.42 -19.57
C THR A 103 0.29 -2.10 -19.30
N ARG A 104 1.14 -2.62 -20.19
CA ARG A 104 2.60 -2.56 -20.29
C ARG A 104 3.17 -1.13 -20.28
N ARG A 105 2.80 -0.31 -19.30
CA ARG A 105 3.03 1.14 -19.30
C ARG A 105 4.40 1.55 -18.76
N ASN A 106 5.14 0.64 -18.10
CA ASN A 106 6.36 0.99 -17.36
C ASN A 106 7.55 0.07 -17.66
N THR A 107 7.70 -0.41 -18.90
CA THR A 107 8.82 -1.28 -19.32
C THR A 107 10.17 -0.60 -19.22
N ALA A 108 10.25 0.68 -19.57
CA ALA A 108 11.48 1.46 -19.45
C ALA A 108 11.91 1.65 -17.99
N VAL A 109 10.95 1.94 -17.10
CA VAL A 109 11.21 2.05 -15.66
C VAL A 109 11.67 0.71 -15.09
N ALA A 110 11.04 -0.39 -15.49
CA ALA A 110 11.45 -1.74 -15.08
C ALA A 110 12.85 -2.12 -15.60
N ALA A 111 13.24 -1.65 -16.78
CA ALA A 111 14.58 -1.89 -17.33
C ALA A 111 15.68 -1.14 -16.56
N VAL A 112 15.41 0.09 -16.08
CA VAL A 112 16.37 0.87 -15.27
C VAL A 112 16.43 0.37 -13.82
N LEU A 113 15.26 0.13 -13.22
CA LEU A 113 15.18 -0.29 -11.82
C LEU A 113 15.55 -1.77 -11.61
N GLY A 114 15.44 -2.58 -12.65
CA GLY A 114 15.44 -4.04 -12.58
C GLY A 114 14.05 -4.59 -12.24
N GLY A 115 13.81 -5.84 -12.66
CA GLY A 115 12.53 -6.52 -12.45
C GLY A 115 12.13 -6.62 -10.97
N ASP A 116 13.08 -6.90 -10.08
CA ASP A 116 12.82 -7.12 -8.66
C ASP A 116 12.42 -5.83 -7.93
N LEU A 117 13.17 -4.75 -8.14
CA LEU A 117 12.91 -3.47 -7.47
C LEU A 117 11.65 -2.80 -8.05
N HIS A 118 11.43 -2.90 -9.36
CA HIS A 118 10.18 -2.47 -9.98
C HIS A 118 8.98 -3.31 -9.50
N ALA A 119 9.15 -4.63 -9.34
CA ALA A 119 8.11 -5.48 -8.78
C ALA A 119 7.85 -5.15 -7.31
N GLN A 120 8.86 -4.84 -6.50
CA GLN A 120 8.68 -4.45 -5.10
C GLN A 120 7.86 -3.16 -4.97
N ILE A 121 8.16 -2.16 -5.81
CA ILE A 121 7.41 -0.89 -5.86
C ILE A 121 5.99 -1.10 -6.39
N THR A 122 5.81 -1.91 -7.45
CA THR A 122 4.50 -2.10 -8.10
C THR A 122 3.59 -3.03 -7.29
N ARG A 123 4.13 -4.09 -6.70
CA ARG A 123 3.37 -5.08 -5.92
C ARG A 123 2.86 -4.48 -4.60
N ARG A 124 3.57 -3.50 -4.04
CA ARG A 124 3.12 -2.68 -2.91
C ARG A 124 2.23 -1.50 -3.33
N ASN A 125 2.14 -1.21 -4.64
CA ASN A 125 1.30 -0.16 -5.20
C ASN A 125 0.24 -0.74 -6.18
N PRO A 126 -0.65 -1.65 -5.75
CA PRO A 126 -1.80 -2.00 -6.56
C PRO A 126 -2.74 -0.79 -6.57
N ALA A 127 -2.80 -0.13 -7.73
CA ALA A 127 -3.65 1.01 -8.02
C ALA A 127 -5.06 0.84 -7.42
N GLY A 128 -5.35 1.58 -6.35
CA GLY A 128 -6.71 1.79 -5.86
C GLY A 128 -7.19 0.99 -4.64
N SER A 129 -6.38 0.11 -4.03
CA SER A 129 -6.77 -0.51 -2.76
C SER A 129 -6.03 0.16 -1.61
N GLY A 130 -6.75 0.98 -0.85
CA GLY A 130 -6.21 1.81 0.22
C GLY A 130 -5.35 1.05 1.23
N GLY A 131 -4.29 1.72 1.68
CA GLY A 131 -3.61 1.38 2.93
C GLY A 131 -2.49 0.34 2.85
N GLY A 132 -1.97 0.01 1.67
CA GLY A 132 -0.73 -0.76 1.58
C GLY A 132 0.45 0.07 2.10
N GLU A 133 1.15 -0.42 3.12
CA GLU A 133 2.36 0.19 3.67
C GLU A 133 3.42 0.34 2.55
N LEU A 134 3.54 1.57 2.06
CA LEU A 134 4.53 1.93 1.04
C LEU A 134 5.85 2.16 1.74
N ASP A 135 6.81 1.30 1.45
CA ASP A 135 8.18 1.44 1.93
C ASP A 135 8.87 2.60 1.19
N ILE A 136 8.91 3.74 1.88
CA ILE A 136 9.45 5.01 1.38
C ILE A 136 10.93 4.85 1.02
N GLU A 137 11.70 4.01 1.73
CA GLU A 137 13.12 3.80 1.45
C GLU A 137 13.36 3.09 0.12
N VAL A 138 12.54 2.08 -0.19
CA VAL A 138 12.59 1.39 -1.49
C VAL A 138 12.22 2.35 -2.63
N LEU A 139 11.24 3.22 -2.40
CA LEU A 139 10.84 4.23 -3.38
C LEU A 139 11.95 5.28 -3.62
N LEU A 140 12.58 5.78 -2.55
CA LEU A 140 13.68 6.74 -2.65
C LEU A 140 14.91 6.13 -3.33
N ARG A 141 15.24 4.86 -3.03
CA ARG A 141 16.28 4.09 -3.76
C ARG A 141 15.95 3.93 -5.24
N GLY A 142 14.69 3.68 -5.58
CA GLY A 142 14.23 3.62 -6.98
C GLY A 142 14.37 4.98 -7.67
N ALA A 143 13.96 6.05 -7.01
CA ALA A 143 14.06 7.42 -7.53
C ALA A 143 15.52 7.82 -7.79
N GLU A 144 16.47 7.43 -6.92
CA GLU A 144 17.90 7.67 -7.16
C GLU A 144 18.40 6.93 -8.39
N LYS A 145 18.08 5.63 -8.51
CA LYS A 145 18.48 4.84 -9.68
C LYS A 145 17.92 5.46 -10.97
N LEU A 146 16.68 5.96 -10.96
CA LEU A 146 16.11 6.67 -12.10
C LEU A 146 16.81 8.00 -12.38
N CYS A 147 17.18 8.76 -11.34
CA CYS A 147 17.88 10.03 -11.51
C CYS A 147 19.27 9.89 -12.15
N THR A 148 19.92 8.72 -12.05
CA THR A 148 21.20 8.48 -12.74
C THR A 148 21.08 8.47 -14.26
N VAL A 149 19.95 7.97 -14.77
CA VAL A 149 19.68 7.82 -16.21
C VAL A 149 18.90 9.01 -16.75
N TYR A 150 17.94 9.50 -15.96
CA TYR A 150 17.09 10.64 -16.28
C TYR A 150 17.25 11.71 -15.21
N PRO A 151 18.22 12.63 -15.34
CA PRO A 151 18.43 13.69 -14.37
C PRO A 151 17.24 14.66 -14.42
N LEU A 152 16.47 14.68 -13.33
CA LEU A 152 15.40 15.66 -13.14
C LEU A 152 15.93 16.80 -12.24
N PRO A 153 15.91 18.07 -12.69
CA PRO A 153 16.38 19.18 -11.88
C PRO A 153 15.62 19.25 -10.55
N GLY A 154 16.36 19.39 -9.45
CA GLY A 154 15.82 19.43 -8.09
C GLY A 154 15.45 18.07 -7.47
N ALA A 155 15.41 16.97 -8.23
CA ALA A 155 15.15 15.65 -7.65
C ALA A 155 16.30 15.20 -6.73
N LEU A 156 17.55 15.46 -7.15
CA LEU A 156 18.74 15.14 -6.37
C LEU A 156 18.81 15.85 -5.01
N GLU A 157 18.18 17.02 -4.87
CA GLU A 157 18.10 17.73 -3.59
C GLU A 157 16.92 17.25 -2.75
N ARG A 158 15.80 16.93 -3.39
CA ARG A 158 14.57 16.49 -2.72
C ARG A 158 14.69 15.09 -2.14
N ILE A 159 15.37 14.17 -2.80
CA ILE A 159 15.57 12.79 -2.32
C ILE A 159 16.23 12.76 -0.93
N PRO A 160 17.40 13.38 -0.69
CA PRO A 160 18.02 13.37 0.63
C PRO A 160 17.22 14.17 1.66
N ALA A 161 16.51 15.23 1.24
CA ALA A 161 15.59 15.95 2.12
C ALA A 161 14.45 15.04 2.61
N GLN A 162 13.87 14.21 1.73
CA GLN A 162 12.83 13.26 2.14
C GLN A 162 13.35 12.09 2.94
N ARG A 163 14.59 11.63 2.75
CA ARG A 163 15.20 10.66 3.67
C ARG A 163 15.28 11.18 5.08
N ARG A 164 15.84 12.39 5.26
CA ARG A 164 15.96 13.00 6.60
C ARG A 164 14.59 13.16 7.25
N LYS A 165 13.59 13.57 6.48
CA LYS A 165 12.20 13.65 6.96
C LYS A 165 11.65 12.29 7.35
N ASN A 166 11.90 11.25 6.55
CA ASN A 166 11.48 9.89 6.84
C ASN A 166 12.14 9.36 8.12
N GLU A 167 13.45 9.53 8.27
CA GLU A 167 14.20 9.17 9.48
C GLU A 167 13.64 9.88 10.72
N GLN A 168 13.36 11.19 10.62
CA GLN A 168 12.71 11.94 11.70
C GLN A 168 11.34 11.38 12.05
N LEU A 169 10.50 11.09 11.04
CA LEU A 169 9.18 10.53 11.25
C LEU A 169 9.24 9.14 11.88
N MET A 170 10.14 8.26 11.42
CA MET A 170 10.36 6.94 12.00
C MET A 170 10.79 7.03 13.47
N ASN A 171 11.69 7.95 13.82
CA ASN A 171 12.09 8.18 15.21
C ASN A 171 10.92 8.68 16.06
N THR A 172 10.10 9.61 15.54
CA THR A 172 8.91 10.08 16.27
C THR A 172 7.85 8.99 16.41
N LEU A 173 7.69 8.15 15.39
CA LEU A 173 6.74 7.05 15.39
C LEU A 173 7.16 6.01 16.43
N ALA A 174 8.43 5.62 16.48
CA ALA A 174 8.96 4.72 17.50
C ALA A 174 8.70 5.23 18.92
N TYR A 175 8.89 6.54 19.16
CA TYR A 175 8.57 7.16 20.45
C TYR A 175 7.07 7.06 20.80
N TYR A 176 6.17 7.29 19.83
CA TYR A 176 4.74 7.17 20.07
C TYR A 176 4.30 5.71 20.21
N GLU A 177 4.90 4.78 19.49
CA GLU A 177 4.65 3.34 19.66
C GLU A 177 5.02 2.88 21.07
N THR A 178 6.17 3.33 21.60
CA THR A 178 6.53 3.02 22.99
C THR A 178 5.52 3.59 23.99
N ARG A 179 5.01 4.81 23.75
CA ARG A 179 3.99 5.40 24.61
C ARG A 179 2.63 4.72 24.51
N VAL A 180 2.24 4.26 23.32
CA VAL A 180 1.02 3.49 23.12
C VAL A 180 1.14 2.15 23.83
N ALA A 181 2.29 1.49 23.78
CA ALA A 181 2.53 0.25 24.51
C ALA A 181 2.43 0.46 26.04
N GLU A 182 3.06 1.50 26.58
CA GLU A 182 2.94 1.86 28.01
C GLU A 182 1.49 2.15 28.41
N GLN A 183 0.74 2.89 27.58
CA GLN A 183 -0.66 3.18 27.82
C GLN A 183 -1.55 1.93 27.73
N GLN A 184 -1.26 1.03 26.80
CA GLN A 184 -1.97 -0.23 26.65
C GLN A 184 -1.72 -1.12 27.88
N GLU A 185 -0.49 -1.23 28.35
CA GLU A 185 -0.17 -1.97 29.59
C GLU A 185 -0.86 -1.36 30.81
N ALA A 186 -0.94 -0.04 30.91
CA ALA A 186 -1.65 0.62 32.01
C ALA A 186 -3.16 0.33 31.96
N LEU A 187 -3.76 0.33 30.76
CA LEU A 187 -5.16 -0.06 30.58
C LEU A 187 -5.40 -1.54 30.90
N ASP A 188 -4.49 -2.42 30.50
CA ASP A 188 -4.58 -3.85 30.78
C ASP A 188 -4.50 -4.13 32.28
N ARG A 189 -3.67 -3.38 33.03
CA ARG A 189 -3.64 -3.43 34.50
C ARG A 189 -4.95 -2.96 35.13
N LEU A 190 -5.50 -1.82 34.69
CA LEU A 190 -6.78 -1.32 35.20
C LEU A 190 -7.94 -2.26 34.88
N ASN A 191 -7.92 -2.88 33.69
CA ASN A 191 -8.89 -3.90 33.34
C ASN A 191 -8.76 -5.12 34.26
N LEU A 192 -7.54 -5.58 34.54
CA LEU A 192 -7.30 -6.69 35.46
C LEU A 192 -7.77 -6.37 36.88
N ASP A 193 -7.45 -5.18 37.40
CA ASP A 193 -7.89 -4.73 38.72
C ASP A 193 -9.43 -4.68 38.80
N ARG A 194 -10.09 -4.18 37.74
CA ARG A 194 -11.56 -4.17 37.65
C ARG A 194 -12.15 -5.59 37.65
N TYR A 195 -11.55 -6.53 36.92
CA TYR A 195 -12.01 -7.92 36.93
C TYR A 195 -11.82 -8.58 38.31
N ALA A 196 -10.72 -8.27 39.01
CA ALA A 196 -10.47 -8.76 40.36
C ALA A 196 -11.47 -8.19 41.39
N GLU A 197 -11.80 -6.90 41.31
CA GLU A 197 -12.85 -6.29 42.14
C GLU A 197 -14.22 -6.92 41.89
N GLU A 198 -14.57 -7.19 40.63
CA GLU A 198 -15.82 -7.88 40.28
C GLU A 198 -15.86 -9.32 40.82
N GLU A 199 -14.76 -10.08 40.75
CA GLU A 199 -14.64 -11.42 41.34
C GLU A 199 -14.71 -11.39 42.88
N GLU A 200 -14.09 -10.42 43.55
CA GLU A 200 -14.19 -10.26 45.00
C GLU A 200 -15.61 -9.88 45.46
N GLU A 201 -16.31 -9.00 44.72
CA GLU A 201 -17.72 -8.70 44.98
C GLU A 201 -18.62 -9.92 44.77
N GLU A 202 -18.38 -10.70 43.73
CA GLU A 202 -19.14 -11.91 43.44
C GLU A 202 -18.88 -13.01 44.47
N ALA A 203 -17.62 -13.24 44.85
CA ALA A 203 -17.25 -14.14 45.95
C ALA A 203 -17.81 -13.68 47.30
N GLY A 204 -17.87 -12.37 47.55
CA GLY A 204 -18.51 -11.79 48.73
C GLY A 204 -20.03 -12.02 48.74
N ARG A 205 -20.69 -11.93 47.59
CA ARG A 205 -22.12 -12.26 47.43
C ARG A 205 -22.38 -13.77 47.54
N GLU A 206 -21.54 -14.62 46.96
CA GLU A 206 -21.63 -16.08 47.08
C GLU A 206 -21.39 -16.52 48.52
N SER A 207 -20.42 -15.93 49.22
CA SER A 207 -20.15 -16.20 50.63
C SER A 207 -21.32 -15.74 51.53
N ALA A 208 -21.88 -14.56 51.27
CA ALA A 208 -23.08 -14.09 51.97
C ALA A 208 -24.30 -14.98 51.67
N ALA A 209 -24.47 -15.43 50.43
CA ALA A 209 -25.51 -16.37 50.05
C ALA A 209 -25.29 -17.75 50.68
N ALA A 210 -24.05 -18.24 50.76
CA ALA A 210 -23.68 -19.50 51.41
C ALA A 210 -23.87 -19.46 52.93
N ALA A 211 -23.65 -18.30 53.56
CA ALA A 211 -23.98 -18.08 54.97
C ALA A 211 -25.50 -18.06 55.24
N ASP A 212 -26.31 -17.76 54.22
CA ASP A 212 -27.79 -17.83 54.26
C ASP A 212 -28.34 -19.20 53.83
N VAL A 213 -27.48 -20.15 53.41
CA VAL A 213 -27.90 -21.54 53.19
C VAL A 213 -28.07 -22.22 54.53
N MET A 214 -29.32 -22.25 54.97
CA MET A 214 -29.82 -22.99 56.13
C MET A 214 -29.22 -24.41 56.18
N THR A 215 -28.55 -24.76 57.27
CA THR A 215 -27.86 -26.06 57.36
C THR A 215 -28.86 -27.22 57.50
N GLU A 216 -28.47 -28.43 57.09
CA GLU A 216 -29.35 -29.61 57.17
C GLU A 216 -29.86 -29.88 58.61
N GLU A 217 -29.09 -29.48 59.62
CA GLU A 217 -29.48 -29.57 61.03
C GLU A 217 -30.56 -28.55 61.42
N ASP A 218 -30.50 -27.33 60.88
CA ASP A 218 -31.53 -26.31 61.09
C ASP A 218 -32.85 -26.75 60.43
N LEU A 219 -32.76 -27.36 59.24
CA LEU A 219 -33.94 -27.88 58.51
C LEU A 219 -34.69 -28.95 59.33
N ARG A 220 -33.97 -29.83 60.04
CA ARG A 220 -34.58 -30.86 60.90
C ARG A 220 -35.29 -30.27 62.11
N ARG A 221 -34.74 -29.21 62.70
CA ARG A 221 -35.40 -28.51 63.82
C ARG A 221 -36.69 -27.86 63.37
N GLU A 222 -36.68 -27.21 62.22
CA GLU A 222 -37.90 -26.65 61.63
C GLU A 222 -38.93 -27.73 61.32
N GLU A 223 -38.54 -28.89 60.80
CA GLU A 223 -39.47 -30.01 60.57
C GLU A 223 -40.14 -30.50 61.86
N GLU A 224 -39.41 -30.56 62.98
CA GLU A 224 -39.94 -30.93 64.28
C GLU A 224 -40.92 -29.88 64.80
N GLU A 225 -40.58 -28.60 64.69
CA GLU A 225 -41.45 -27.49 65.07
C GLU A 225 -42.73 -27.48 64.23
N ILE A 226 -42.62 -27.70 62.91
CA ILE A 226 -43.78 -27.80 62.02
C ILE A 226 -44.67 -28.98 62.42
N ARG A 227 -44.11 -30.14 62.78
CA ARG A 227 -44.90 -31.29 63.24
C ARG A 227 -45.67 -31.00 64.52
N GLU A 228 -45.07 -30.27 65.46
CA GLU A 228 -45.76 -29.83 66.67
C GLU A 228 -46.89 -28.85 66.35
N LEU A 229 -46.61 -27.85 65.51
CA LEU A 229 -47.59 -26.86 65.08
C LEU A 229 -48.75 -27.52 64.32
N ASP A 230 -48.49 -28.52 63.49
CA ASP A 230 -49.53 -29.27 62.78
C ASP A 230 -50.41 -30.11 63.71
N ARG A 231 -49.83 -30.72 64.76
CA ARG A 231 -50.61 -31.40 65.81
C ARG A 231 -51.54 -30.41 66.52
N ARG A 232 -50.99 -29.28 66.97
CA ARG A 232 -51.76 -28.21 67.63
C ARG A 232 -52.84 -27.66 66.70
N ARG A 233 -52.52 -27.44 65.42
CA ARG A 233 -53.47 -27.01 64.39
C ARG A 233 -54.60 -28.01 64.22
N ARG A 234 -54.32 -29.31 64.11
CA ARG A 234 -55.34 -30.36 63.95
C ARG A 234 -56.24 -30.45 65.17
N GLU A 235 -55.70 -30.36 66.38
CA GLU A 235 -56.49 -30.34 67.62
C GLU A 235 -57.42 -29.13 67.66
N LEU A 236 -56.91 -27.94 67.36
CA LEU A 236 -57.71 -26.72 67.30
C LEU A 236 -58.78 -26.80 66.20
N GLN A 237 -58.43 -27.33 65.03
CA GLN A 237 -59.38 -27.51 63.94
C GLN A 237 -60.46 -28.55 64.27
N ALA A 238 -60.13 -29.62 65.00
CA ALA A 238 -61.10 -30.60 65.47
C ALA A 238 -62.06 -29.99 66.52
N ARG A 239 -61.53 -29.17 67.43
CA ARG A 239 -62.34 -28.40 68.39
C ARG A 239 -63.28 -27.43 67.67
N LEU A 240 -62.77 -26.67 66.70
CA LEU A 240 -63.58 -25.77 65.89
C LEU A 240 -64.66 -26.52 65.11
N ARG A 241 -64.34 -27.66 64.49
CA ARG A 241 -65.33 -28.52 63.80
C ARG A 241 -66.35 -29.14 64.74
N ALA A 242 -66.01 -29.37 66.01
CA ALA A 242 -66.97 -29.83 67.01
C ALA A 242 -67.91 -28.68 67.38
N THR A 243 -67.36 -27.50 67.70
CA THR A 243 -68.18 -26.30 67.98
C THR A 243 -69.02 -25.86 66.79
N GLU A 244 -68.53 -26.02 65.55
CA GLU A 244 -69.28 -25.74 64.33
C GLU A 244 -70.43 -26.73 64.14
N ARG A 245 -70.22 -28.03 64.44
CA ARG A 245 -71.31 -29.02 64.44
C ARG A 245 -72.35 -28.73 65.52
N ASP A 246 -71.92 -28.35 66.72
CA ASP A 246 -72.83 -28.01 67.82
C ASP A 246 -73.62 -26.73 67.51
N LEU A 247 -73.00 -25.74 66.85
CA LEU A 247 -73.66 -24.52 66.37
C LEU A 247 -74.61 -24.80 65.20
N ASN A 248 -74.21 -25.63 64.23
CA ASN A 248 -75.05 -25.96 63.08
C ASN A 248 -76.28 -26.79 63.50
N GLY A 249 -76.13 -27.68 64.49
CA GLY A 249 -77.26 -28.39 65.11
C GLY A 249 -78.21 -27.50 65.91
N LEU A 250 -77.73 -26.34 66.39
CA LEU A 250 -78.57 -25.32 67.05
C LEU A 250 -79.29 -24.41 66.05
N MET A 251 -78.80 -24.30 64.81
CA MET A 251 -79.38 -23.50 63.73
C MET A 251 -80.41 -24.27 62.86
N GLU A 252 -80.50 -25.60 63.02
CA GLU A 252 -81.48 -26.46 62.31
C GLU A 252 -82.74 -26.80 63.13
N PHE A 253 -83.02 -26.06 64.22
CA PHE A 253 -84.27 -26.09 64.99
C PHE A 253 -85.00 -24.75 64.99
#